data_AF-A0A954JSE2-F1
#
_entry.id   AF-A0A954JSE2-F1
#
_cell.length_a   1.000
_cell.length_b   1.000
_cell.length_c   1.000
_cell.angle_alpha   90.00
_cell.angle_beta   90.00
_cell.angle_gamma   90.00
#
_symmetry.space_group_name_H-M   'P 1'
#
loop_
_entity.id
_entity.type
_entity.pdbx_description
1 polymer ?
#
loop_
_entity_poly.entity_id
_entity_poly.type
_entity_poly.pdbx_seq_one_letter_code
_entity_poly.pdbx_strand_id
1 'polypeptide(L)'
;MAPETIGLIGGVGGTIIGVLGGVVGTWCSIQNTNGPAEKAFMIRIAIVMWMLISLFILMMFVLPQPWNQLIWIPYAFCLTWSIRQCNRKQQAIREAEANRQST
;
A
#
# COMPACT_ATOMS: atom_id res chain seq x y z
N MET A 1 17.51 16.32 25.63
CA MET A 1 16.09 16.13 25.25
C MET A 1 15.61 14.86 25.92
N ALA A 2 14.46 14.89 26.59
CA ALA A 2 13.95 13.72 27.29
C ALA A 2 13.59 12.61 26.27
N PRO A 3 13.84 11.32 26.58
CA PRO A 3 13.59 10.20 25.67
C PRO A 3 12.11 10.10 25.25
N GLU A 4 11.19 10.54 26.10
CA GLU A 4 9.76 10.66 25.83
C GLU A 4 9.44 11.64 24.68
N THR A 5 10.15 12.77 24.59
CA THR A 5 9.97 13.75 23.52
C THR A 5 10.45 13.20 22.18
N ILE A 6 11.57 12.45 22.18
CA ILE A 6 12.11 11.80 20.98
C ILE A 6 11.16 10.70 20.48
N GLY A 7 10.58 9.91 21.40
CA GLY A 7 9.58 8.90 21.06
C GLY A 7 8.31 9.50 20.46
N LEU A 8 7.80 10.60 21.01
CA LEU A 8 6.65 11.32 20.47
C LEU A 8 6.93 11.94 19.10
N ILE A 9 8.09 12.58 18.91
CA ILE A 9 8.47 13.16 17.62
C ILE A 9 8.62 12.05 16.56
N GLY A 10 9.26 10.93 16.91
CA GLY A 10 9.43 9.79 16.01
C GLY A 10 8.10 9.14 15.65
N GLY A 11 7.21 8.94 16.63
CA GLY A 11 5.89 8.37 16.42
C GLY A 11 4.99 9.26 15.56
N VAL A 12 4.83 10.52 15.95
CA VAL A 12 3.98 11.47 15.23
C VAL A 12 4.56 11.79 13.85
N GLY A 13 5.85 12.13 13.79
CA GLY A 13 6.55 12.45 12.55
C GLY A 13 6.56 11.28 11.57
N GLY A 14 6.86 10.07 12.05
CA GLY A 14 6.84 8.87 11.23
C GLY A 14 5.46 8.54 10.67
N THR A 15 4.40 8.73 11.47
CA THR A 15 3.02 8.47 11.01
C THR A 15 2.59 9.48 9.94
N ILE A 16 2.89 10.77 10.14
CA ILE A 16 2.56 11.83 9.15
C ILE A 16 3.30 11.58 7.84
N ILE A 17 4.61 11.32 7.88
CA ILE A 17 5.41 11.04 6.69
C ILE A 17 4.93 9.77 5.99
N GLY A 18 4.62 8.72 6.74
CA GLY A 18 4.09 7.47 6.20
C GLY A 18 2.76 7.64 5.47
N VAL A 19 1.81 8.36 6.08
CA VAL A 19 0.50 8.65 5.48
C VAL A 19 0.65 9.53 4.24
N LEU A 20 1.42 10.62 4.32
CA LEU A 20 1.66 11.50 3.17
C LEU A 20 2.34 10.76 2.02
N GLY A 21 3.36 9.94 2.31
CA GLY A 21 4.01 9.09 1.31
C GLY A 21 3.04 8.11 0.66
N GLY A 22 2.16 7.48 1.45
CA GLY A 22 1.12 6.58 0.94
C GLY A 22 0.11 7.28 0.04
N VAL A 23 -0.35 8.47 0.42
CA VAL A 23 -1.31 9.26 -0.36
C VAL A 23 -0.68 9.75 -1.66
N VAL A 24 0.52 10.34 -1.59
CA VAL A 24 1.24 10.85 -2.78
C VAL A 24 1.59 9.70 -3.72
N GLY A 25 2.06 8.57 -3.19
CA GLY A 25 2.34 7.37 -3.98
C GLY A 25 1.09 6.83 -4.70
N THR A 26 -0.04 6.77 -4.00
CA THR A 26 -1.34 6.36 -4.58
C THR A 26 -1.78 7.32 -5.68
N TRP A 27 -1.69 8.62 -5.43
CA TRP A 27 -2.08 9.66 -6.38
C TRP A 27 -1.22 9.62 -7.65
N CYS A 28 0.10 9.52 -7.50
CA CYS A 28 1.02 9.36 -8.63
C CYS A 28 0.69 8.10 -9.45
N SER A 29 0.36 7.00 -8.78
CA SER A 29 -0.08 5.75 -9.42
C SER A 29 -1.32 5.95 -10.30
N ILE A 30 -2.35 6.62 -9.78
CA ILE A 30 -3.61 6.88 -10.51
C ILE A 30 -3.39 7.89 -11.64
N GLN A 31 -2.55 8.90 -11.45
CA GLN A 31 -2.27 9.95 -12.44
C GLN A 31 -1.47 9.41 -13.64
N ASN A 32 -0.54 8.48 -13.42
CA ASN A 32 0.30 7.87 -14.46
C ASN A 32 -0.44 6.80 -15.30
N THR A 33 -1.71 6.59 -15.00
CA THR A 33 -2.58 5.58 -15.63
C THR A 33 -3.36 6.24 -16.77
N ASN A 34 -3.20 5.77 -18.01
CA ASN A 34 -3.77 6.43 -19.20
C ASN A 34 -5.17 5.93 -19.56
N GLY A 35 -5.55 4.72 -19.14
CA GLY A 35 -6.85 4.12 -19.47
C GLY A 35 -7.90 4.22 -18.37
N PRO A 36 -9.20 4.40 -18.72
CA PRO A 36 -10.29 4.47 -17.75
C PRO A 36 -10.50 3.14 -16.99
N ALA A 37 -10.23 1.98 -17.60
CA ALA A 37 -10.33 0.70 -16.90
C ALA A 37 -9.10 0.44 -16.01
N GLU A 38 -7.90 0.82 -16.45
CA GLU A 38 -6.68 0.77 -15.65
C GLU A 38 -6.84 1.65 -14.37
N LYS A 39 -7.43 2.86 -14.49
CA LYS A 39 -7.71 3.73 -13.33
C LYS A 39 -8.68 3.12 -12.33
N ALA A 40 -9.79 2.56 -12.80
CA ALA A 40 -10.78 1.94 -11.92
C ALA A 40 -10.20 0.73 -11.16
N PHE A 41 -9.31 -0.05 -11.80
CA PHE A 41 -8.58 -1.12 -11.15
C PHE A 41 -7.60 -0.58 -10.09
N MET A 42 -6.82 0.45 -10.42
CA MET A 42 -5.85 1.06 -9.50
C MET A 42 -6.52 1.64 -8.26
N ILE A 43 -7.68 2.30 -8.38
CA ILE A 43 -8.44 2.80 -7.24
C ILE A 43 -8.88 1.65 -6.32
N ARG A 44 -9.37 0.54 -6.87
CA ARG A 44 -9.76 -0.65 -6.08
C ARG A 44 -8.57 -1.24 -5.34
N ILE A 45 -7.42 -1.38 -6.00
CA ILE A 45 -6.19 -1.87 -5.38
C ILE A 45 -5.71 -0.93 -4.27
N ALA A 46 -5.74 0.39 -4.51
CA ALA A 46 -5.36 1.38 -3.51
C ALA A 46 -6.21 1.23 -2.23
N ILE A 47 -7.55 1.12 -2.37
CA ILE A 47 -8.45 0.92 -1.22
C ILE A 47 -8.08 -0.37 -0.47
N VAL A 48 -7.88 -1.49 -1.18
CA VAL A 48 -7.49 -2.76 -0.57
C VAL A 48 -6.16 -2.65 0.16
N MET A 49 -5.20 -1.92 -0.40
CA MET A 49 -3.87 -1.74 0.18
C MET A 49 -3.92 -0.86 1.44
N TRP A 50 -4.71 0.23 1.43
CA TRP A 50 -4.99 1.04 2.62
C TRP A 50 -5.71 0.25 3.72
N MET A 51 -6.66 -0.61 3.34
CA MET A 51 -7.33 -1.52 4.27
C MET A 51 -6.36 -2.53 4.88
N LEU A 52 -5.48 -3.15 4.07
CA LEU A 52 -4.45 -4.08 4.53
C LEU A 52 -3.46 -3.44 5.50
N ILE A 53 -2.98 -2.22 5.19
CA ILE A 53 -2.06 -1.47 6.05
C ILE A 53 -2.75 -1.12 7.37
N SER A 54 -3.98 -0.61 7.32
CA SER A 54 -4.76 -0.28 8.52
C SER A 54 -5.02 -1.51 9.38
N LEU A 55 -5.38 -2.63 8.75
CA LEU A 55 -5.59 -3.91 9.42
C LEU A 55 -4.30 -4.41 10.08
N PHE A 56 -3.16 -4.31 9.40
CA PHE A 56 -1.86 -4.69 9.94
C PHE A 56 -1.50 -3.87 11.17
N ILE A 57 -1.68 -2.54 11.12
CA ILE A 57 -1.44 -1.65 12.27
C ILE A 57 -2.35 -2.06 13.44
N LEU A 58 -3.64 -2.26 13.18
CA LEU A 58 -4.59 -2.67 14.21
C LEU A 58 -4.19 -4.01 14.84
N MET A 59 -3.77 -4.97 14.03
CA MET A 59 -3.31 -6.28 14.50
C MET A 59 -2.02 -6.17 15.32
N MET A 60 -1.13 -5.24 14.98
CA MET A 60 0.08 -4.90 15.74
C MET A 60 -0.22 -4.41 17.16
N PHE A 61 -1.31 -3.65 17.34
CA PHE A 61 -1.76 -3.16 18.66
C PHE A 61 -2.54 -4.20 19.46
N VAL A 62 -3.27 -5.10 18.78
CA VAL A 62 -4.10 -6.13 19.45
C VAL A 62 -3.26 -7.31 19.92
N LEU A 63 -2.18 -7.70 19.22
CA LEU A 63 -1.41 -8.89 19.60
C LEU A 63 -0.29 -8.60 20.62
N PRO A 64 -0.27 -9.31 21.76
CA PRO A 64 0.84 -9.25 22.72
C PRO A 64 2.11 -9.92 22.16
N GLN A 65 3.29 -9.50 22.64
CA GLN A 65 4.56 -10.17 22.33
C GLN A 65 4.51 -11.65 22.79
N PRO A 66 5.07 -12.60 22.01
CA PRO A 66 5.92 -12.42 20.81
C PRO A 66 5.16 -12.46 19.48
N TRP A 67 3.83 -12.67 19.49
CA TRP A 67 3.04 -12.90 18.28
C TRP A 67 3.07 -11.72 17.29
N ASN A 68 3.26 -10.50 17.80
CA ASN A 68 3.45 -9.30 16.98
C ASN A 68 4.65 -9.44 15.99
N GLN A 69 5.76 -10.03 16.43
CA GLN A 69 6.92 -10.25 15.54
C GLN A 69 6.66 -11.34 14.50
N LEU A 70 5.87 -12.36 14.85
CA LEU A 70 5.51 -13.43 13.93
C LEU A 70 4.63 -12.94 12.78
N ILE A 71 3.83 -11.89 12.96
CA ILE A 71 2.97 -11.30 11.90
C ILE A 71 3.80 -10.64 10.78
N TRP A 72 5.04 -10.21 11.06
CA TRP A 72 5.89 -9.61 10.02
C TRP A 72 6.23 -10.57 8.88
N ILE A 73 6.38 -11.87 9.17
CA ILE A 73 6.69 -12.89 8.17
C ILE A 73 5.54 -13.05 7.14
N PRO A 74 4.30 -13.38 7.55
CA PRO A 74 3.19 -13.46 6.62
C PRO A 74 2.87 -12.10 6.00
N TYR A 75 3.08 -10.98 6.70
CA TYR A 75 2.89 -9.65 6.13
C TYR A 75 3.86 -9.37 4.98
N ALA A 76 5.17 -9.58 5.18
CA ALA A 76 6.17 -9.36 4.13
C ALA A 76 5.93 -10.27 2.92
N PHE A 77 5.57 -11.53 3.18
CA PHE A 77 5.23 -12.49 2.12
C PHE A 77 3.96 -12.07 1.36
N CYS A 78 2.87 -11.75 2.06
CA CYS A 78 1.63 -11.28 1.44
C CYS A 78 1.84 -9.98 0.67
N LEU A 79 2.63 -9.05 1.19
CA LEU A 79 2.89 -7.76 0.55
C LEU A 79 3.70 -7.93 -0.74
N THR A 80 4.80 -8.68 -0.71
CA THR A 80 5.58 -8.98 -1.92
C THR A 80 4.77 -9.74 -2.97
N TRP A 81 3.97 -10.71 -2.54
CA TRP A 81 3.11 -11.50 -3.44
C TRP A 81 1.99 -10.65 -4.04
N SER A 82 1.30 -9.84 -3.24
CA SER A 82 0.21 -8.96 -3.69
C SER A 82 0.71 -7.88 -4.65
N ILE A 83 1.86 -7.25 -4.40
CA ILE A 83 2.48 -6.28 -5.32
C ILE A 83 2.72 -6.95 -6.68
N ARG A 84 3.29 -8.16 -6.69
CA ARG A 84 3.59 -8.88 -7.92
C ARG A 84 2.32 -9.23 -8.72
N GLN A 85 1.26 -9.66 -8.04
CA GLN A 85 -0.03 -9.94 -8.67
C GLN A 85 -0.71 -8.67 -9.20
N CYS A 86 -0.68 -7.58 -8.43
CA CYS A 86 -1.28 -6.30 -8.82
C CYS A 86 -0.58 -5.73 -10.05
N ASN A 87 0.75 -5.70 -10.06
CA ASN A 87 1.53 -5.23 -11.20
C ASN A 87 1.26 -6.05 -12.46
N ARG A 88 1.17 -7.38 -12.34
CA ARG A 88 0.87 -8.25 -13.48
C ARG A 88 -0.53 -7.99 -14.05
N LYS A 89 -1.53 -7.80 -13.19
CA LYS A 89 -2.90 -7.47 -13.63
C LYS A 89 -2.97 -6.08 -14.25
N GLN A 90 -2.28 -5.11 -13.67
CA GLN A 90 -2.23 -3.75 -14.21
C GLN A 90 -1.60 -3.74 -15.61
N GLN A 91 -0.46 -4.43 -15.80
CA GLN A 91 0.19 -4.57 -17.11
C GLN A 91 -0.71 -5.25 -18.14
N ALA A 92 -1.38 -6.35 -17.76
CA ALA A 92 -2.32 -7.03 -18.66
C ALA A 92 -3.49 -6.13 -19.10
N ILE A 93 -4.00 -5.27 -18.22
CA ILE A 93 -5.05 -4.29 -18.57
C ILE A 93 -4.51 -3.25 -19.55
N ARG A 94 -3.30 -2.72 -19.29
CA ARG A 94 -2.65 -1.74 -20.15
C ARG A 94 -2.38 -2.29 -21.56
N GLU A 95 -1.91 -3.53 -21.67
CA GLU A 95 -1.70 -4.20 -22.96
C GLU A 95 -3.03 -4.42 -23.71
N ALA A 96 -4.08 -4.81 -23.00
CA ALA A 96 -5.42 -4.99 -23.59
C ALA A 96 -6.03 -3.66 -24.06
N GLU A 97 -5.82 -2.56 -23.35
CA GLU A 97 -6.26 -1.23 -23.75
C GLU A 97 -5.44 -0.71 -24.95
N ALA A 98 -4.12 -0.92 -24.97
CA ALA A 98 -3.26 -0.55 -26.10
C ALA A 98 -3.65 -1.28 -27.39
N ASN A 99 -3.90 -2.59 -27.33
CA ASN A 99 -4.33 -3.39 -28.49
C ASN A 99 -5.73 -3.00 -29.01
N ARG A 100 -6.63 -2.52 -28.14
CA ARG A 100 -7.95 -2.01 -28.54
C ARG A 100 -7.89 -0.65 -29.24
N GLN A 101 -6.87 0.16 -28.99
CA GLN A 101 -6.67 1.44 -29.68
C GLN A 101 -5.99 1.28 -31.05
N SER A 102 -5.31 0.15 -31.30
CA SER A 102 -4.62 -0.13 -32.56
C SER A 102 -5.45 -0.90 -33.60
N THR A 103 -6.70 -1.27 -33.28
CA THR A 103 -7.64 -1.96 -34.19
C THR A 103 -8.77 -1.02 -34.55
#